data_AF-A0A4V6P707-F1
#
_entry.id   AF-A0A4V6P707-F1
#
_cell.length_a   1.000
_cell.length_b   1.000
_cell.length_c   1.000
_cell.angle_alpha   90.00
_cell.angle_beta   90.00
_cell.angle_gamma   90.00
#
_symmetry.space_group_name_H-M   'P 1'
#
loop_
_entity.id
_entity.type
_entity.pdbx_description
1 polymer ?
#
loop_
_entity_poly.entity_id
_entity_poly.type
_entity_poly.pdbx_seq_one_letter_code
_entity_poly.pdbx_strand_id
1 'polypeptide(L)'
;MTIAIQLFHDILDANTSDLNENIRRFIIITEDTDNNSITLDATRKKDVARSLIASDIDVLITHRISLEAFILLKSYGIRVYQTAQEPVSIGSLIKKFQNGSLKEITPENYIELHKDQFNLSPLTQKETA
;
A
#
# COMPACT_ATOMS: atom_id res chain seq x y z
N MET A 1 7.00 -17.53 3.49
CA MET A 1 6.73 -16.20 2.88
C MET A 1 5.68 -15.45 3.69
N THR A 2 5.88 -14.15 3.92
CA THR A 2 5.02 -13.30 4.76
C THR A 2 4.38 -12.17 3.93
N ILE A 3 3.05 -12.10 3.93
CA ILE A 3 2.25 -11.16 3.14
C ILE A 3 1.51 -10.20 4.08
N ALA A 4 1.72 -8.89 3.94
CA ALA A 4 0.89 -7.87 4.54
C ALA A 4 -0.20 -7.41 3.55
N ILE A 5 -1.44 -7.34 4.01
CA ILE A 5 -2.58 -6.86 3.22
C ILE A 5 -3.20 -5.67 3.93
N GLN A 6 -3.24 -4.53 3.25
CA GLN A 6 -3.95 -3.35 3.76
C GLN A 6 -5.46 -3.56 3.71
N LEU A 7 -6.15 -3.33 4.82
CA LEU A 7 -7.61 -3.33 4.87
C LEU A 7 -8.18 -2.00 4.39
N PHE A 8 -9.30 -2.03 3.67
CA PHE A 8 -10.02 -0.85 3.24
C PHE A 8 -10.76 -0.18 4.40
N HIS A 9 -10.88 1.16 4.32
CA HIS A 9 -11.30 2.18 5.33
C HIS A 9 -10.12 2.87 6.04
N ASP A 10 -9.52 3.84 5.35
CA ASP A 10 -9.41 5.25 5.79
C ASP A 10 -8.52 6.03 4.79
N ILE A 11 -9.10 7.09 4.25
CA ILE A 11 -8.51 7.94 3.20
C ILE A 11 -7.36 8.75 3.83
N LEU A 12 -6.12 8.29 3.66
CA LEU A 12 -4.95 9.14 3.90
C LEU A 12 -4.70 10.05 2.70
N ASP A 13 -5.38 11.20 2.71
CA ASP A 13 -4.82 12.53 2.45
C ASP A 13 -5.90 13.63 2.59
N ALA A 14 -6.59 13.64 3.73
CA ALA A 14 -7.29 14.85 4.15
C ALA A 14 -6.48 15.46 5.30
N ASN A 15 -5.95 16.67 5.07
CA ASN A 15 -5.48 17.56 6.13
C ASN A 15 -6.63 17.78 7.12
N THR A 16 -6.72 16.96 8.16
CA THR A 16 -7.62 17.19 9.27
C THR A 16 -6.79 17.20 10.55
N SER A 17 -6.69 18.39 11.12
CA SER A 17 -6.09 18.72 12.41
C SER A 17 -6.79 18.07 13.61
N ASP A 18 -7.63 17.07 13.40
CA ASP A 18 -8.37 16.34 14.43
C ASP A 18 -7.85 14.91 14.52
N LEU A 19 -7.02 14.69 15.54
CA LEU A 19 -6.61 13.39 16.05
C LEU A 19 -7.85 12.57 16.48
N ASN A 20 -8.36 11.74 15.58
CA ASN A 20 -9.16 10.51 15.78
C ASN A 20 -9.95 10.30 14.47
N GLU A 21 -9.67 9.39 13.53
CA GLU A 21 -9.00 8.10 13.48
C GLU A 21 -8.57 7.92 12.01
N ASN A 22 -7.27 7.80 11.72
CA ASN A 22 -6.75 7.45 10.39
C ASN A 22 -6.10 6.07 10.51
N ILE A 23 -6.93 5.07 10.73
CA ILE A 23 -6.51 3.76 11.22
C ILE A 23 -6.13 2.90 10.02
N ARG A 24 -4.84 2.92 9.66
CA ARG A 24 -4.32 1.94 8.68
C ARG A 24 -4.18 0.58 9.36
N ARG A 25 -5.04 -0.37 8.98
CA ARG A 25 -4.96 -1.76 9.45
C ARG A 25 -4.33 -2.67 8.41
N PHE A 26 -3.52 -3.61 8.89
CA PHE A 26 -2.90 -4.63 8.06
C PHE A 26 -3.19 -6.01 8.63
N ILE A 27 -3.40 -6.97 7.75
CA ILE A 27 -3.37 -8.39 8.10
C ILE A 27 -2.06 -8.95 7.59
N ILE A 28 -1.33 -9.65 8.46
CA ILE A 28 -0.09 -10.34 8.10
C ILE A 28 -0.38 -11.84 8.07
N ILE A 29 -0.04 -12.48 6.96
CA ILE A 29 -0.25 -13.90 6.70
C ILE A 29 1.09 -14.53 6.39
N THR A 30 1.41 -15.63 7.06
CA THR A 30 2.63 -16.41 6.82
C THR A 30 2.25 -17.73 6.15
N GLU A 31 2.73 -17.98 4.93
CA GLU A 31 2.37 -19.18 4.14
C GLU A 31 2.89 -20.50 4.73
N ASP A 32 3.97 -20.48 5.55
CA ASP A 32 4.65 -21.70 6.03
C ASP A 32 3.97 -22.40 7.23
N THR A 33 2.98 -21.75 7.85
CA THR A 33 2.31 -22.27 9.04
C THR A 33 0.80 -22.22 8.86
N ASP A 34 0.24 -23.26 8.27
CA ASP A 34 -1.16 -23.69 8.38
C ASP A 34 -2.19 -22.56 8.62
N ASN A 35 -2.19 -21.54 7.73
CA ASN A 35 -3.11 -20.38 7.74
C ASN A 35 -3.23 -19.60 9.07
N ASN A 36 -2.16 -19.50 9.87
CA ASN A 36 -2.16 -18.57 10.99
C ASN A 36 -2.09 -17.12 10.47
N SER A 37 -3.21 -16.40 10.56
CA SER A 37 -3.27 -14.96 10.26
C SER A 37 -3.07 -14.18 11.56
N ILE A 38 -2.15 -13.22 11.54
CA ILE A 38 -1.94 -12.26 12.62
C ILE A 38 -2.45 -10.91 12.13
N THR A 39 -3.46 -10.37 12.79
CA THR A 39 -3.91 -9.01 12.52
C THR A 39 -2.94 -8.04 13.19
N LEU A 40 -2.22 -7.24 12.40
CA LEU A 40 -1.33 -6.22 12.91
C LEU A 40 -2.03 -4.86 12.81
N ASP A 41 -2.46 -4.37 13.97
CA ASP A 41 -3.11 -3.07 14.08
C ASP A 41 -2.00 -2.00 14.07
N ALA A 42 -1.68 -1.44 12.90
CA ALA A 42 -0.68 -0.38 12.75
C ALA A 42 -1.22 1.00 13.17
N THR A 43 -2.26 1.01 14.01
CA THR A 43 -3.13 2.12 14.40
C THR A 43 -2.45 3.32 15.04
N ARG A 44 -1.18 3.22 15.46
CA ARG A 44 -0.52 4.28 16.25
C ARG A 44 0.90 4.62 15.85
N LYS A 45 1.45 4.00 14.80
CA LYS A 45 2.84 4.24 14.43
C LYS A 45 2.90 5.30 13.34
N LYS A 46 3.53 6.44 13.66
CA LYS A 46 3.86 7.55 12.76
C LYS A 46 4.60 7.10 11.49
N ASP A 47 5.13 5.88 11.48
CA ASP A 47 5.86 5.27 10.38
C ASP A 47 5.41 3.80 10.15
N VAL A 48 4.39 3.64 9.31
CA VAL A 48 3.81 2.34 8.96
C VAL A 48 4.81 1.50 8.14
N ALA A 49 5.56 2.12 7.24
CA ALA A 49 6.53 1.40 6.39
C ALA A 49 7.62 0.73 7.24
N ARG A 50 8.19 1.44 8.23
CA ARG A 50 9.15 0.84 9.18
C ARG A 50 8.54 -0.25 10.04
N SER A 51 7.25 -0.14 10.35
CA SER A 51 6.54 -1.16 11.13
C SER A 51 6.39 -2.45 10.34
N LEU A 52 6.09 -2.34 9.04
CA LEU A 52 6.03 -3.47 8.13
C LEU A 52 7.41 -4.11 7.93
N ILE A 53 8.46 -3.30 7.79
CA ILE A 53 9.86 -3.78 7.74
C ILE A 53 10.23 -4.53 9.02
N ALA A 54 9.92 -3.98 10.19
CA ALA A 54 10.18 -4.64 11.46
C ALA A 54 9.36 -5.92 11.67
N SER A 55 8.31 -6.13 10.87
CA SER A 55 7.49 -7.34 10.87
C SER A 55 7.98 -8.40 9.88
N ASP A 56 9.13 -8.17 9.22
CA ASP A 56 9.79 -9.10 8.31
C ASP A 56 8.86 -9.63 7.20
N ILE A 57 8.13 -8.71 6.55
CA ILE A 57 7.25 -9.06 5.44
C ILE A 57 8.02 -9.16 4.12
N ASP A 58 7.63 -10.09 3.26
CA ASP A 58 8.17 -10.24 1.90
C ASP A 58 7.36 -9.42 0.88
N VAL A 59 6.06 -9.28 1.15
CA VAL A 59 5.07 -8.75 0.20
C VAL A 59 4.10 -7.82 0.90
N LEU A 60 3.84 -6.66 0.30
CA LEU A 60 2.75 -5.75 0.66
C LEU A 60 1.72 -5.70 -0.47
N ILE A 61 0.46 -6.02 -0.17
CA ILE A 61 -0.70 -5.78 -1.04
C ILE A 61 -1.43 -4.54 -0.51
N THR A 62 -1.48 -3.49 -1.32
CA THR A 62 -2.04 -2.19 -0.95
C THR A 62 -2.78 -1.57 -2.11
N HIS A 63 -3.75 -0.71 -1.80
CA HIS A 63 -4.42 0.07 -2.82
C HIS A 63 -3.57 1.29 -3.25
N ARG A 64 -2.93 1.95 -2.28
CA ARG A 64 -2.17 3.18 -2.47
C ARG A 64 -0.94 3.20 -1.58
N ILE A 65 0.17 3.65 -2.13
CA ILE A 65 1.42 3.84 -1.41
C ILE A 65 2.02 5.19 -1.79
N SER A 66 2.63 5.89 -0.82
CA SER A 66 3.38 7.11 -1.11
C SER A 66 4.75 6.79 -1.68
N LEU A 67 5.36 7.73 -2.40
CA LEU A 67 6.65 7.50 -3.05
C LEU A 67 7.74 7.20 -2.02
N GLU A 68 7.74 7.94 -0.91
CA GLU A 68 8.68 7.73 0.19
C GLU A 68 8.54 6.33 0.79
N ALA A 69 7.31 5.88 1.08
CA ALA A 69 7.06 4.55 1.61
C ALA A 69 7.45 3.46 0.61
N PHE A 70 7.16 3.67 -0.68
CA PHE A 70 7.53 2.74 -1.74
C PHE A 70 9.05 2.57 -1.85
N ILE A 71 9.79 3.68 -1.93
CA ILE A 71 11.25 3.67 -1.98
C ILE A 71 11.82 2.93 -0.76
N LEU A 72 11.30 3.23 0.43
CA LEU A 72 11.75 2.62 1.66
C LEU A 72 11.46 1.12 1.70
N LEU A 73 10.27 0.66 1.32
CA LEU A 73 9.96 -0.77 1.30
C LEU A 73 10.80 -1.52 0.26
N LYS A 74 10.98 -0.96 -0.95
CA LYS A 74 11.78 -1.58 -2.01
C LYS A 74 13.27 -1.66 -1.64
N SER A 75 13.81 -0.70 -0.89
CA SER A 75 15.22 -0.77 -0.46
C SER A 75 15.50 -1.90 0.53
N TYR A 76 14.47 -2.43 1.19
CA TYR A 76 14.51 -3.62 2.04
C TYR A 76 14.06 -4.89 1.31
N GLY A 77 13.88 -4.85 -0.03
CA GLY A 77 13.51 -6.01 -0.82
C GLY A 77 12.02 -6.39 -0.77
N ILE A 78 11.18 -5.59 -0.13
CA ILE A 78 9.74 -5.86 0.02
C ILE A 78 9.05 -5.59 -1.32
N ARG A 79 8.34 -6.59 -1.86
CA ARG A 79 7.57 -6.44 -3.10
C ARG A 79 6.22 -5.80 -2.81
N VAL A 80 5.79 -4.85 -3.64
CA VAL A 80 4.54 -4.12 -3.43
C VAL A 80 3.60 -4.38 -4.59
N TYR A 81 2.37 -4.79 -4.31
CA TYR A 81 1.35 -5.06 -5.31
C TYR A 81 0.15 -4.15 -5.12
N GLN A 82 -0.40 -3.68 -6.24
CA GLN A 82 -1.57 -2.83 -6.24
C GLN A 82 -2.85 -3.67 -6.34
N THR A 83 -3.82 -3.39 -5.47
CA THR A 83 -5.20 -3.88 -5.61
C THR A 83 -6.12 -2.78 -6.16
N ALA A 84 -7.20 -3.20 -6.83
CA ALA A 84 -8.28 -2.30 -7.27
C ALA A 84 -8.98 -1.64 -6.06
N GLN A 85 -9.62 -0.49 -6.30
CA GLN A 85 -10.39 0.29 -5.30
C GLN A 85 -11.65 -0.40 -4.78
N GLU A 86 -11.99 -1.56 -5.32
CA GLU A 86 -13.21 -2.28 -4.99
C GLU A 86 -13.02 -3.12 -3.72
N PRO A 87 -14.09 -3.33 -2.93
CA PRO A 87 -14.05 -4.24 -1.80
C PRO A 87 -13.81 -5.67 -2.30
N VAL A 88 -12.60 -6.19 -2.10
CA VAL A 88 -12.22 -7.57 -2.40
C VAL A 88 -11.99 -8.30 -1.09
N SER A 89 -12.53 -9.52 -0.97
CA SER A 89 -12.24 -10.37 0.19
C SER A 89 -10.76 -10.76 0.23
N ILE A 90 -10.21 -10.91 1.44
CA ILE A 90 -8.82 -11.29 1.68
C ILE A 90 -8.46 -12.58 0.92
N GLY A 91 -9.32 -13.60 0.99
CA GLY A 91 -9.11 -14.87 0.28
C GLY A 91 -9.05 -14.70 -1.25
N SER A 92 -9.83 -13.77 -1.81
CA SER A 92 -9.75 -13.46 -3.24
C SER A 92 -8.49 -12.68 -3.60
N LEU A 93 -8.01 -11.78 -2.73
CA LEU A 93 -6.73 -11.08 -2.93
C LEU A 93 -5.54 -12.03 -2.92
N ILE A 94 -5.52 -12.98 -1.97
CA ILE A 94 -4.47 -14.01 -1.91
C ILE A 94 -4.48 -14.85 -3.19
N LYS A 95 -5.67 -15.30 -3.65
CA LYS A 95 -5.77 -16.03 -4.91
C LYS A 95 -5.27 -15.23 -6.11
N LYS A 96 -5.62 -13.93 -6.19
CA LYS A 96 -5.13 -13.01 -7.22
C LYS A 96 -3.61 -12.77 -7.14
N PHE A 97 -3.03 -12.85 -5.95
CA PHE A 97 -1.59 -12.78 -5.77
C PHE A 97 -0.92 -14.07 -6.25
N GLN A 98 -1.38 -15.22 -5.77
CA GLN A 98 -0.83 -16.54 -6.09
C GLN A 98 -0.94 -16.91 -7.57
N ASN A 99 -1.99 -16.45 -8.25
CA ASN A 99 -2.17 -16.67 -9.69
C ASN A 99 -1.48 -15.61 -10.57
N GLY A 100 -0.75 -14.65 -9.98
CA GLY A 100 -0.05 -13.58 -10.71
C GLY A 100 -0.95 -12.51 -11.33
N SER A 101 -2.21 -12.39 -10.92
CA SER A 101 -3.16 -11.40 -11.46
C SER A 101 -3.04 -10.02 -10.81
N LEU A 102 -2.31 -9.87 -9.70
CA LEU A 102 -2.00 -8.56 -9.12
C LEU A 102 -0.82 -7.90 -9.84
N LYS A 103 -0.92 -6.59 -10.06
CA LYS A 103 0.15 -5.81 -10.68
C LYS A 103 1.17 -5.39 -9.62
N GLU A 104 2.43 -5.80 -9.78
CA GLU A 104 3.53 -5.31 -8.96
C GLU A 104 3.80 -3.84 -9.28
N ILE A 105 4.00 -3.03 -8.25
CA ILE A 105 4.47 -1.66 -8.35
C ILE A 105 6.00 -1.71 -8.46
N THR A 106 6.51 -1.21 -9.58
CA THR A 106 7.94 -1.13 -9.89
C THR A 106 8.34 0.33 -10.10
N PRO A 107 9.64 0.67 -10.03
CA PRO A 107 10.11 2.03 -10.31
C PRO A 107 9.63 2.56 -11.68
N GLU A 108 9.54 1.68 -12.68
CA GLU A 108 9.18 2.02 -14.06
C GLU A 108 7.68 2.32 -14.20
N ASN A 109 6.83 1.66 -13.42
CA ASN A 109 5.38 1.80 -13.51
C ASN A 109 4.76 2.65 -12.39
N TYR A 110 5.55 3.08 -11.41
CA TYR A 110 5.08 3.82 -10.23
C TYR A 110 4.26 5.05 -10.62
N ILE A 111 4.81 5.88 -11.53
CA ILE A 111 4.17 7.12 -11.98
C ILE A 111 2.85 6.79 -12.66
N GLU A 112 2.83 5.83 -13.59
CA GLU A 112 1.64 5.43 -14.35
C GLU A 112 0.51 4.97 -13.43
N LEU A 113 0.83 4.15 -12.43
CA LEU A 113 -0.13 3.59 -11.48
C LEU A 113 -0.72 4.61 -10.49
N HIS A 114 -0.10 5.79 -10.38
CA HIS A 114 -0.49 6.85 -9.46
C HIS A 114 -0.74 8.18 -10.16
N LYS A 115 -0.92 8.20 -11.49
CA LYS A 115 -1.16 9.42 -12.29
C LYS A 115 -2.31 10.27 -11.74
N ASP A 116 -3.38 9.65 -11.26
CA ASP A 116 -4.54 10.35 -10.69
C ASP A 116 -4.24 11.10 -9.38
N GLN A 117 -3.14 10.75 -8.70
CA GLN A 117 -2.65 11.46 -7.51
C GLN A 117 -1.76 12.65 -7.87
N PHE A 118 -1.14 12.62 -9.05
CA PHE A 118 -0.31 13.69 -9.59
C PHE A 118 -1.10 14.53 -10.60
N ASN A 119 -2.34 14.91 -10.25
CA ASN A 119 -3.12 15.87 -11.03
C ASN A 119 -2.46 17.26 -10.92
N LEU A 120 -1.29 17.38 -11.53
CA LEU A 120 -0.61 18.61 -11.87
C LEU A 120 -1.58 19.30 -12.82
N SER A 121 -2.37 20.22 -12.29
CA SER A 121 -3.10 21.17 -13.12
C SER A 121 -2.11 21.69 -14.16
N PRO A 122 -2.46 21.72 -15.46
CA PRO A 122 -1.56 22.27 -16.45
C PRO A 122 -1.23 23.69 -16.00
N LEU A 123 0.02 23.91 -15.61
CA LEU A 123 0.56 25.23 -15.34
C LEU A 123 0.21 26.05 -16.57
N THR A 124 -0.71 27.00 -16.38
CA THR A 124 -1.19 27.90 -17.41
C THR A 124 0.05 28.48 -18.09
N GLN A 125 0.28 28.10 -19.35
CA GLN A 125 1.23 28.79 -20.19
C GLN A 125 0.69 30.22 -20.32
N LYS A 126 1.20 31.11 -19.47
CA LYS A 126 1.09 32.54 -19.66
C LYS A 126 2.01 32.84 -20.85
N GLU A 127 1.51 32.62 -22.06
CA GLU A 127 2.07 33.23 -23.25
C GLU A 127 1.88 34.74 -23.09
N THR A 128 2.92 35.40 -22.57
CA THR A 128 3.14 36.81 -22.88
C THR A 128 3.80 36.87 -24.26
N ALA A 129 3.03 37.28 -25.26
CA ALA A 129 3.51 37.99 -26.43
C ALA A 129 2.42 38.97 -26.88
#